data_AF-A0A4Q7UT96-F1
#
_entry.id   AF-A0A4Q7UT96-F1
#
_cell.length_a   1.000
_cell.length_b   1.000
_cell.length_c   1.000
_cell.angle_alpha   90.00
_cell.angle_beta   90.00
_cell.angle_gamma   90.00
#
_symmetry.space_group_name_H-M   'P 1'
#
loop_
_entity.id
_entity.type
_entity.pdbx_description
1 polymer ?
#
loop_
_entity_poly.entity_id
_entity_poly.type
_entity_poly.pdbx_seq_one_letter_code
_entity_poly.pdbx_strand_id
1 'polypeptide(L)'
;MGVITTGLCLAVPALFVLWLWGRPLLTGRWKTPGWFAATAGLSILATALTWFVGAFAGSSMSSEESCRQVGVSYDSAYRAVHWRESSRWFPLHDRCNATYDLVPAWVNPALVLLSLLAVLCIGAAVWLAVVRRSEPRPVAMSA
;
A
#
# COMPACT_ATOMS: atom_id res chain seq x y z
N MET A 1 4.54 18.71 -23.78
CA MET A 1 5.37 17.57 -24.25
C MET A 1 5.88 16.67 -23.12
N GLY A 2 6.20 17.19 -21.92
CA GLY A 2 6.70 16.36 -20.82
C GLY A 2 5.68 15.39 -20.22
N VAL A 3 4.44 15.82 -19.94
CA VAL A 3 3.45 15.01 -19.20
C VAL A 3 3.08 13.70 -19.91
N ILE A 4 2.95 13.73 -21.25
CA ILE A 4 2.59 12.55 -22.05
C ILE A 4 3.74 11.54 -22.07
N THR A 5 4.97 11.98 -22.32
CA THR A 5 6.16 11.11 -22.31
C THR A 5 6.41 10.53 -20.93
N THR A 6 6.31 11.34 -19.87
CA THR A 6 6.47 10.87 -18.48
C THR A 6 5.37 9.86 -18.11
N GLY A 7 4.14 10.13 -18.53
CA GLY A 7 3.01 9.22 -18.32
C GLY A 7 3.22 7.88 -19.02
N LEU A 8 3.65 7.88 -20.28
CA LEU A 8 3.98 6.66 -21.04
C LEU A 8 5.15 5.88 -20.40
N CYS A 9 6.21 6.57 -19.99
CA CYS A 9 7.37 5.94 -19.34
C CYS A 9 7.02 5.25 -18.01
N LEU A 10 5.99 5.70 -17.29
CA LEU A 10 5.52 5.07 -16.06
C LEU A 10 4.44 4.02 -16.32
N ALA A 11 3.53 4.27 -17.27
CA ALA A 11 2.41 3.39 -17.57
C ALA A 11 2.87 2.06 -18.19
N VAL A 12 3.84 2.10 -19.11
CA VAL A 12 4.34 0.89 -19.79
C VAL A 12 4.92 -0.14 -18.79
N PRO A 13 5.88 0.22 -17.90
CA PRO A 13 6.39 -0.73 -16.92
C PRO A 13 5.33 -1.14 -15.90
N ALA A 14 4.44 -0.22 -15.48
CA ALA A 14 3.35 -0.57 -14.56
C ALA A 14 2.40 -1.60 -15.17
N LEU A 15 1.95 -1.41 -16.41
CA LEU A 15 1.11 -2.35 -17.13
C LEU A 15 1.81 -3.68 -17.38
N PHE A 16 3.12 -3.65 -17.68
CA PHE A 16 3.91 -4.86 -17.86
C PHE A 16 4.02 -5.68 -16.56
N VAL A 17 4.27 -5.02 -15.43
CA VAL A 17 4.28 -5.65 -14.10
C VAL A 17 2.90 -6.21 -13.75
N LEU A 18 1.83 -5.44 -13.94
CA LEU A 18 0.46 -5.88 -13.70
C LEU A 18 0.08 -7.08 -14.58
N TRP A 19 0.50 -7.08 -15.83
CA TRP A 19 0.26 -8.19 -16.74
C TRP A 19 1.02 -9.45 -16.32
N LEU A 20 2.31 -9.34 -15.99
CA LEU A 20 3.09 -10.48 -15.47
C LEU A 20 2.51 -11.04 -14.17
N TRP A 21 2.03 -10.17 -13.29
CA TRP A 21 1.38 -10.56 -12.03
C TRP A 21 -0.02 -11.18 -12.24
N GLY A 22 -0.79 -10.66 -13.20
CA GLY A 22 -2.15 -11.11 -13.51
C GLY A 22 -2.22 -12.37 -14.38
N ARG A 23 -1.20 -12.63 -15.21
CA ARG A 23 -1.15 -13.85 -16.04
C ARG A 23 -1.31 -15.16 -15.24
N PRO A 24 -0.64 -15.35 -14.08
CA PRO A 24 -0.88 -16.51 -13.22
C PRO A 24 -2.31 -16.64 -12.70
N LEU A 25 -3.03 -15.52 -12.47
CA LEU A 25 -4.45 -15.54 -12.10
C LEU A 25 -5.29 -16.08 -13.26
N LEU A 26 -5.08 -15.55 -14.48
CA LEU A 26 -5.81 -15.93 -15.68
C LEU A 26 -5.53 -17.38 -16.13
N THR A 27 -4.32 -17.87 -15.87
CA THR A 27 -3.90 -19.24 -16.25
C THR A 27 -4.11 -20.27 -15.15
N GLY A 28 -4.67 -19.88 -13.99
CA GLY A 28 -4.91 -20.78 -12.85
C GLY A 28 -3.64 -21.21 -12.09
N ARG A 29 -2.46 -20.68 -12.44
CA ARG A 29 -1.15 -21.03 -11.83
C ARG A 29 -0.82 -20.21 -10.57
N TRP A 30 -1.77 -19.43 -10.05
CA TRP A 30 -1.62 -18.56 -8.88
C TRP A 30 -1.45 -19.30 -7.55
N LYS A 31 -1.76 -20.60 -7.48
CA LYS A 31 -1.63 -21.42 -6.24
C LYS A 31 -0.18 -21.80 -5.87
N THR A 32 0.80 -21.08 -6.38
CA THR A 32 2.22 -21.31 -6.09
C THR A 32 2.69 -20.41 -4.95
N PRO A 33 3.60 -20.89 -4.07
CA PRO A 33 4.11 -20.08 -2.97
C PRO A 33 4.80 -18.80 -3.49
N GLY A 34 5.43 -18.86 -4.66
CA GLY A 34 6.06 -17.70 -5.30
C GLY A 34 5.08 -16.59 -5.69
N TRP A 35 3.86 -16.93 -6.13
CA TRP A 35 2.85 -15.93 -6.48
C TRP A 35 2.33 -15.17 -5.25
N PHE A 36 2.10 -15.88 -4.15
CA PHE A 36 1.73 -15.26 -2.87
C PHE A 36 2.88 -14.40 -2.31
N ALA A 37 4.12 -14.87 -2.37
CA ALA A 37 5.28 -14.08 -1.95
C ALA A 37 5.44 -12.78 -2.78
N ALA A 38 5.28 -12.87 -4.10
CA ALA A 38 5.30 -11.70 -4.98
C ALA A 38 4.17 -10.71 -4.66
N THR A 39 2.95 -11.22 -4.41
CA THR A 39 1.79 -10.39 -4.05
C THR A 39 1.98 -9.71 -2.69
N ALA A 40 2.56 -10.41 -1.71
CA ALA A 40 2.94 -9.82 -0.44
C ALA A 40 3.96 -8.69 -0.62
N GLY A 41 5.01 -8.92 -1.42
CA GLY A 41 6.01 -7.89 -1.73
C GLY A 41 5.40 -6.64 -2.40
N LEU A 42 4.51 -6.83 -3.37
CA LEU A 42 3.77 -5.73 -4.00
C LEU A 42 2.88 -4.99 -3.00
N SER A 43 2.19 -5.72 -2.12
CA SER A 43 1.32 -5.13 -1.09
C SER A 43 2.12 -4.33 -0.06
N ILE A 44 3.30 -4.81 0.34
CA ILE A 44 4.22 -4.09 1.24
C ILE A 44 4.73 -2.81 0.57
N LEU A 45 5.18 -2.89 -0.68
CA LEU A 45 5.63 -1.72 -1.43
C LEU A 45 4.50 -0.69 -1.58
N ALA A 46 3.29 -1.13 -1.93
CA ALA A 46 2.13 -0.27 -2.02
C ALA A 46 1.80 0.38 -0.67
N THR A 47 1.85 -0.39 0.43
CA THR A 47 1.65 0.13 1.79
C THR A 47 2.67 1.21 2.12
N ALA A 48 3.95 0.99 1.82
CA ALA A 48 4.99 1.98 2.04
C ALA A 48 4.72 3.26 1.24
N LEU A 49 4.39 3.15 -0.05
CA LEU A 49 4.04 4.30 -0.89
C LEU A 49 2.81 5.05 -0.36
N THR A 50 1.75 4.34 0.02
CA THR A 50 0.55 4.94 0.63
C THR A 50 0.88 5.65 1.94
N TRP A 51 1.75 5.07 2.77
CA TRP A 51 2.20 5.68 4.01
C TRP A 51 3.00 6.97 3.72
N PHE A 52 3.90 6.95 2.73
CA PHE A 52 4.61 8.16 2.27
C PHE A 52 3.63 9.24 1.77
N VAL A 53 2.62 8.88 0.98
CA VAL A 53 1.61 9.85 0.52
C VAL A 53 0.88 10.50 1.69
N GLY A 54 0.47 9.72 2.69
CA GLY A 54 -0.19 10.27 3.88
C GLY A 54 0.75 11.11 4.74
N ALA A 55 1.98 10.64 4.98
CA ALA A 55 2.92 11.28 5.90
C ALA A 55 3.44 12.62 5.35
N PHE A 56 3.47 12.76 4.03
CA PHE A 56 3.94 13.95 3.33
C PHE A 56 2.79 14.79 2.73
N ALA A 57 1.53 14.53 3.12
CA ALA A 57 0.36 15.23 2.57
C ALA A 57 0.39 16.75 2.81
N GLY A 58 1.02 17.22 3.90
CA GLY A 58 1.21 18.65 4.21
C GLY A 58 2.66 19.09 4.40
N SER A 59 3.63 18.35 3.83
CA SER A 59 5.06 18.64 4.01
C SER A 59 5.76 19.22 2.77
N SER A 60 5.08 19.31 1.62
CA SER A 60 5.67 19.93 0.41
C SER A 60 5.78 21.45 0.52
N MET A 61 5.02 22.05 1.44
CA MET A 61 5.05 23.46 1.85
C MET A 61 4.85 23.53 3.37
N SER A 62 5.01 24.70 4.01
CA SER A 62 4.61 24.81 5.42
C SER A 62 3.14 24.41 5.55
N SER A 63 2.73 23.66 6.59
CA SER A 63 1.35 23.12 6.61
C SER A 63 0.28 24.20 6.53
N GLU A 64 0.60 25.43 6.96
CA GLU A 64 -0.25 26.61 6.76
C GLU A 64 -0.48 26.92 5.26
N GLU A 65 0.57 26.86 4.44
CA GLU A 65 0.48 27.06 3.00
C GLU A 65 -0.30 25.94 2.32
N SER A 66 -0.12 24.68 2.74
CA SER A 66 -0.91 23.55 2.23
C SER A 66 -2.40 23.71 2.53
N CYS A 67 -2.76 24.17 3.74
CA CYS A 67 -4.14 24.49 4.10
C CYS A 67 -4.70 25.65 3.27
N ARG A 68 -3.90 26.72 3.07
CA ARG A 68 -4.30 27.87 2.25
C ARG A 68 -4.49 27.48 0.78
N GLN A 69 -3.69 26.56 0.25
CA GLN A 69 -3.78 26.08 -1.13
C GLN A 69 -5.11 25.37 -1.40
N VAL A 70 -5.64 24.63 -0.43
CA VAL A 70 -6.96 23.97 -0.53
C VAL A 70 -8.11 24.89 -0.14
N GLY A 71 -7.84 26.18 0.14
CA GLY A 71 -8.84 27.19 0.47
C GLY A 71 -9.39 27.08 1.90
N VAL A 72 -8.70 26.36 2.79
CA VAL A 72 -9.13 26.14 4.17
C VAL A 72 -8.33 27.04 5.12
N SER A 73 -9.00 27.63 6.11
CA SER A 73 -8.32 28.40 7.16
C SER A 73 -7.49 27.49 8.05
N TYR A 74 -6.22 27.88 8.24
CA TYR A 74 -5.31 27.22 9.15
C TYR A 74 -5.55 27.71 10.58
N ASP A 75 -5.89 26.80 11.49
CA ASP A 75 -6.08 27.09 12.91
C ASP A 75 -4.83 26.69 13.70
N SER A 76 -3.96 27.67 13.93
CA SER A 76 -2.72 27.48 14.68
C SER A 76 -2.96 27.17 16.16
N ALA A 77 -4.04 27.67 16.75
CA ALA A 77 -4.39 27.41 18.15
C ALA A 77 -4.86 25.95 18.32
N TYR A 78 -5.70 25.46 17.41
CA TYR A 78 -6.10 24.05 17.38
C TYR A 78 -4.88 23.12 17.24
N ARG A 79 -3.99 23.43 16.29
CA ARG A 79 -2.80 22.61 16.05
C ARG A 79 -1.81 22.64 17.21
N ALA A 80 -1.65 23.77 17.89
CA ALA A 80 -0.79 23.86 19.06
C ALA A 80 -1.25 22.92 20.19
N VAL A 81 -2.56 22.73 20.34
CA VAL A 81 -3.14 21.80 21.33
C VAL A 81 -3.10 20.35 20.83
N HIS A 82 -3.32 20.11 19.54
CA HIS A 82 -3.45 18.77 18.94
C HIS A 82 -2.22 18.31 18.15
N TRP A 83 -1.04 18.89 18.42
CA TRP A 83 0.19 18.60 17.66
C TRP A 83 0.56 17.11 17.65
N ARG A 84 0.17 16.37 18.69
CA ARG A 84 0.41 14.92 18.80
C ARG A 84 -0.41 14.09 17.82
N GLU A 85 -1.53 14.61 17.33
CA GLU A 85 -2.38 13.89 16.37
C GLU A 85 -1.64 13.71 15.05
N SER A 86 -0.94 14.75 14.58
CA SER A 86 -0.13 14.70 13.36
C SER A 86 1.15 13.86 13.49
N SER A 87 1.67 13.67 14.71
CA SER A 87 2.88 12.87 14.94
C SER A 87 2.62 11.37 15.10
N ARG A 88 1.36 10.93 15.07
CA ARG A 88 1.04 9.50 15.20
C ARG A 88 1.42 8.75 13.93
N TRP A 89 1.97 7.55 14.12
CA TRP A 89 2.34 6.66 13.02
C TRP A 89 1.11 6.11 12.27
N PHE A 90 -0.01 5.94 12.97
CA PHE A 90 -1.32 5.54 12.43
C PHE A 90 -2.41 5.83 13.48
N PRO A 91 -3.64 6.24 13.08
CA PRO A 91 -4.04 6.72 11.76
C PRO A 91 -3.27 7.99 11.37
N LEU A 92 -2.98 8.16 10.08
CA LEU A 92 -2.32 9.37 9.59
C LEU A 92 -3.35 10.48 9.52
N HIS A 93 -3.00 11.63 10.09
CA HIS A 93 -3.77 12.87 10.08
C HIS A 93 -2.82 14.05 9.91
N ASP A 94 -3.26 15.05 9.15
CA ASP A 94 -2.61 16.35 9.10
C ASP A 94 -3.69 17.43 8.99
N ARG A 95 -4.26 17.79 10.15
CA ARG A 95 -5.45 18.64 10.23
C ARG A 95 -5.12 20.12 10.12
N CYS A 96 -5.87 20.82 9.27
CA CYS A 96 -5.86 22.27 9.19
C CYS A 96 -6.69 22.92 10.30
N ASN A 97 -7.81 22.27 10.66
CA ASN A 97 -8.73 22.66 11.72
C ASN A 97 -9.49 21.41 12.22
N ALA A 98 -10.43 21.58 13.15
CA ALA A 98 -11.20 20.46 13.71
C ALA A 98 -11.95 19.60 12.65
N THR A 99 -12.29 20.20 11.51
CA THR A 99 -13.17 19.61 10.49
C THR A 99 -12.47 19.14 9.22
N TYR A 100 -11.25 19.61 8.95
CA TYR A 100 -10.57 19.36 7.69
C TYR A 100 -9.18 18.75 7.89
N ASP A 101 -8.95 17.64 7.20
CA ASP A 101 -7.71 16.86 7.19
C ASP A 101 -7.11 16.88 5.78
N LEU A 102 -5.82 17.21 5.68
CA LEU A 102 -5.08 17.17 4.43
C LEU A 102 -4.82 15.73 3.97
N VAL A 103 -4.81 14.77 4.90
CA VAL A 103 -4.65 13.35 4.56
C VAL A 103 -5.91 12.87 3.84
N PRO A 104 -5.80 12.36 2.60
CA PRO A 104 -6.96 11.85 1.89
C PRO A 104 -7.65 10.71 2.64
N ALA A 105 -8.99 10.72 2.66
CA ALA A 105 -9.78 9.76 3.42
C ALA A 105 -9.54 8.27 3.05
N TRP A 106 -8.98 8.00 1.87
CA TRP A 106 -8.66 6.65 1.40
C TRP A 106 -7.34 6.10 1.95
N VAL A 107 -6.42 6.94 2.43
CA VAL A 107 -5.07 6.52 2.86
C VAL A 107 -5.15 5.53 4.02
N ASN A 108 -5.88 5.88 5.08
CA ASN A 108 -5.99 5.03 6.28
C ASN A 108 -6.65 3.67 5.98
N PRO A 109 -7.81 3.59 5.28
CA PRO A 109 -8.38 2.32 4.82
C PRO A 109 -7.44 1.52 3.93
N ALA A 110 -6.72 2.16 3.00
CA ALA A 110 -5.78 1.49 2.11
C ALA A 110 -4.61 0.86 2.89
N LEU A 111 -4.03 1.57 3.85
CA LEU A 111 -2.98 1.01 4.73
C LEU A 111 -3.44 -0.26 5.45
N VAL A 112 -4.67 -0.27 5.97
CA VAL A 112 -5.24 -1.44 6.64
C VAL A 112 -5.41 -2.60 5.66
N LEU A 113 -6.06 -2.36 4.51
CA LEU A 113 -6.35 -3.41 3.54
C LEU A 113 -5.07 -4.01 2.93
N LEU A 114 -4.09 -3.17 2.58
CA LEU A 114 -2.83 -3.62 1.99
C LEU A 114 -1.97 -4.40 3.00
N SER A 115 -1.94 -3.96 4.27
CA SER A 115 -1.23 -4.68 5.32
C SER A 115 -1.86 -6.04 5.60
N LEU A 116 -3.20 -6.11 5.67
CA LEU A 116 -3.92 -7.36 5.84
C LEU A 116 -3.67 -8.32 4.67
N LEU A 117 -3.72 -7.82 3.44
CA LEU A 117 -3.43 -8.63 2.25
C LEU A 117 -2.00 -9.17 2.28
N ALA A 118 -1.02 -8.35 2.66
CA ALA A 118 0.37 -8.78 2.80
C ALA A 118 0.50 -9.93 3.82
N VAL A 119 -0.11 -9.79 5.00
CA VAL A 119 -0.08 -10.82 6.06
C VAL A 119 -0.73 -12.13 5.58
N LEU A 120 -1.89 -12.05 4.93
CA LEU A 120 -2.58 -13.23 4.40
C LEU A 120 -1.76 -13.93 3.32
N CYS A 121 -1.14 -13.17 2.40
CA CYS A 121 -0.29 -13.72 1.37
C CYS A 121 0.99 -14.37 1.95
N ILE A 122 1.61 -13.76 2.95
CA ILE A 122 2.77 -14.36 3.65
C ILE A 122 2.35 -15.68 4.31
N GLY A 123 1.22 -15.69 5.04
CA GLY A 123 0.70 -16.90 5.67
C GLY A 123 0.43 -18.02 4.66
N ALA A 124 -0.22 -17.68 3.53
CA ALA A 124 -0.45 -18.63 2.45
C ALA A 124 0.84 -19.16 1.82
N ALA A 125 1.83 -18.28 1.57
CA ALA A 125 3.12 -18.67 1.02
C ALA A 125 3.86 -19.65 1.95
N VAL A 126 3.90 -19.35 3.25
CA VAL A 126 4.51 -20.22 4.27
C VAL A 126 3.77 -21.56 4.36
N TRP A 127 2.43 -21.54 4.40
CA TRP A 127 1.63 -22.76 4.43
C TRP A 127 1.91 -23.67 3.23
N LEU A 128 1.89 -23.10 2.02
CA LEU A 128 2.16 -23.84 0.79
C LEU A 128 3.61 -24.34 0.71
N ALA A 129 4.56 -23.60 1.26
CA ALA A 129 5.97 -23.98 1.25
C ALA A 129 6.32 -25.03 2.32
N VAL A 130 5.65 -25.03 3.46
CA VAL A 130 5.95 -25.94 4.58
C VAL A 130 5.03 -27.16 4.53
N VAL A 131 3.72 -26.96 4.66
CA VAL A 131 2.76 -28.05 4.88
C VAL A 131 2.59 -28.93 3.65
N ARG A 132 2.48 -28.35 2.44
CA ARG A 132 2.33 -29.14 1.21
C ARG A 132 3.61 -29.84 0.77
N ARG A 133 4.78 -29.41 1.26
CA ARG A 133 6.05 -30.13 1.02
C ARG A 133 6.25 -31.27 2.00
N SER A 134 5.58 -31.24 3.14
CA SER A 134 5.60 -32.28 4.17
C SER A 134 4.63 -33.44 3.89
N GLU A 135 3.78 -33.37 2.86
CA GLU A 135 2.97 -34.53 2.43
C GLU A 135 3.92 -35.63 1.91
N PRO A 136 3.98 -36.80 2.56
CA PRO A 136 4.79 -37.92 2.11
C PRO A 136 4.31 -38.37 0.73
N ARG A 137 5.22 -38.48 -0.23
CA ARG A 137 4.95 -39.12 -1.52
C ARG A 137 4.44 -40.54 -1.22
N PRO A 138 3.24 -40.96 -1.65
CA PRO A 138 2.82 -42.34 -1.50
C PRO A 138 3.89 -43.21 -2.17
N VAL A 139 4.55 -44.04 -1.39
CA VAL A 139 5.55 -44.98 -1.89
C VAL A 139 4.82 -45.83 -2.94
N ALA A 140 5.23 -45.67 -4.19
CA ALA A 140 4.74 -46.52 -5.27
C ALA A 140 5.11 -47.95 -4.90
N MET A 141 4.10 -48.72 -4.50
CA MET A 141 4.24 -50.15 -4.23
C MET A 141 4.41 -50.81 -5.60
N SER A 142 5.65 -51.07 -5.99
CA SER A 142 5.96 -51.91 -7.15
C SER A 142 5.50 -53.35 -6.83
N ALA A 143 4.56 -53.84 -7.63
CA ALA A 143 4.20 -55.26 -7.73
C ALA A 143 4.96 -55.90 -8.90
#